data_AF-A0A7X8EZT2-F1
#
_entry.id   AF-A0A7X8EZT2-F1
#
_cell.length_a   1.000
_cell.length_b   1.000
_cell.length_c   1.000
_cell.angle_alpha   90.00
_cell.angle_beta   90.00
_cell.angle_gamma   90.00
#
_symmetry.space_group_name_H-M   'P 1'
#
loop_
_entity.id
_entity.type
_entity.pdbx_description
1 polymer ?
#
loop_
_entity_poly.entity_id
_entity_poly.type
_entity_poly.pdbx_seq_one_letter_code
_entity_poly.pdbx_strand_id
1 'polypeptide(L)'
;MKGCTMKVHGYVYEAKIQMARLADVLNKKDLAERLRAEAADLRERFHRYFWLPELTTYALALDGDKQPCRVRASNAGQCLFTGIVPKEHADSIIGLLTDPIFFSGWGIRTIAEGEVRYNPMSYHNGCIWPHDNALIAAGMSKYGRKDAAMQVLTGLFDASLFVDFRLPELFCGFSRRKGEGPTLYPVACIPQA
;
A
#
# COMPACT_ATOMS: atom_id res chain seq x y z
N MET A 1 16.74 13.97 13.14
CA MET A 1 16.47 13.83 11.69
C MET A 1 15.02 13.36 11.53
N LYS A 2 14.22 13.96 10.64
CA LYS A 2 12.85 13.50 10.39
C LYS A 2 12.91 12.09 9.80
N GLY A 3 12.24 11.12 10.43
CA GLY A 3 12.11 9.78 9.86
C GLY A 3 11.44 9.83 8.48
N CYS A 4 11.78 8.89 7.59
CA CYS A 4 11.19 8.82 6.24
C CYS A 4 10.44 7.49 6.07
N THR A 5 9.24 7.55 5.50
CA THR A 5 8.36 6.38 5.33
C THR A 5 8.48 5.80 3.93
N MET A 6 8.36 4.47 3.78
CA MET A 6 8.50 3.80 2.49
C MET A 6 7.60 4.37 1.37
N LYS A 7 6.33 4.69 1.68
CA LYS A 7 5.36 5.17 0.68
C LYS A 7 5.78 6.49 0.00
N VAL A 8 6.42 7.39 0.75
CA VAL A 8 6.86 8.69 0.22
C VAL A 8 7.96 8.51 -0.84
N HIS A 9 8.87 7.56 -0.62
CA HIS A 9 9.88 7.22 -1.64
C HIS A 9 9.23 6.64 -2.90
N GLY A 10 8.21 5.79 -2.75
CA GLY A 10 7.41 5.29 -3.87
C GLY A 10 6.79 6.43 -4.69
N TYR A 11 6.13 7.39 -4.04
CA TYR A 11 5.51 8.52 -4.75
C TYR A 11 6.52 9.43 -5.45
N VAL A 12 7.69 9.68 -4.84
CA VAL A 12 8.77 10.43 -5.50
C VAL A 12 9.29 9.67 -6.72
N TYR A 13 9.45 8.35 -6.62
CA TYR A 13 9.84 7.51 -7.75
C TYR A 13 8.83 7.60 -8.90
N GLU A 14 7.53 7.39 -8.62
CA GLU A 14 6.49 7.47 -9.65
C GLU A 14 6.43 8.87 -10.28
N ALA A 15 6.50 9.93 -9.47
CA ALA A 15 6.54 11.30 -9.97
C ALA A 15 7.69 11.53 -10.95
N LYS A 16 8.90 11.05 -10.65
CA LYS A 16 10.05 11.15 -11.57
C LYS A 16 9.81 10.39 -12.88
N ILE A 17 9.25 9.18 -12.80
CA ILE A 17 8.92 8.39 -14.00
C ILE A 17 7.88 9.09 -14.87
N GLN A 18 6.80 9.63 -14.28
CA GLN A 18 5.77 10.33 -15.06
C GLN A 18 6.28 11.66 -15.61
N MET A 19 7.08 12.40 -14.85
CA MET A 19 7.70 13.64 -15.33
C MET A 19 8.70 13.38 -16.47
N ALA A 20 9.43 12.26 -16.44
CA ALA A 20 10.30 11.88 -17.56
C ALA A 20 9.48 11.64 -18.84
N ARG A 21 8.32 10.96 -18.74
CA ARG A 21 7.42 10.76 -19.88
C ARG A 21 6.89 12.08 -20.45
N LEU A 22 6.47 13.00 -19.57
CA LEU A 22 6.06 14.34 -19.99
C LEU A 22 7.21 15.11 -20.65
N ALA A 23 8.42 14.98 -20.12
CA ALA A 23 9.60 15.60 -20.71
C ALA A 23 9.90 15.07 -22.12
N ASP A 24 9.71 13.77 -22.39
CA ASP A 24 9.84 13.25 -23.76
C ASP A 24 8.81 13.88 -24.70
N VAL A 25 7.54 13.97 -24.29
CA VAL A 25 6.46 14.59 -25.09
C VAL A 25 6.77 16.05 -25.41
N LEU A 26 7.43 16.75 -24.50
CA LEU A 26 7.86 18.14 -24.66
C LEU A 26 9.23 18.29 -25.33
N ASN A 27 9.83 17.21 -25.86
CA ASN A 27 11.16 17.17 -26.46
C ASN A 27 12.30 17.65 -25.54
N LYS A 28 12.13 17.54 -24.21
CA LYS A 28 13.15 17.87 -23.20
C LYS A 28 13.97 16.63 -22.83
N LYS A 29 14.77 16.12 -23.78
CA LYS A 29 15.49 14.84 -23.66
C LYS A 29 16.40 14.76 -22.44
N ASP A 30 17.25 15.77 -22.22
CA ASP A 30 18.19 15.80 -21.08
C ASP A 30 17.46 15.71 -19.73
N LEU A 31 16.31 16.38 -19.61
CA LEU A 31 15.47 16.31 -18.42
C LEU A 31 14.89 14.90 -18.23
N ALA A 32 14.40 14.29 -19.31
CA ALA A 32 13.82 12.95 -19.27
C ALA A 32 14.85 11.90 -18.85
N GLU A 33 16.06 11.94 -19.42
CA GLU A 33 17.17 11.05 -19.06
C GLU A 33 17.60 11.24 -17.61
N ARG A 34 17.79 12.49 -17.17
CA ARG A 34 18.14 12.78 -15.78
C ARG A 34 17.09 12.25 -14.79
N LEU A 35 15.80 12.48 -15.05
CA LEU A 35 14.72 12.01 -14.17
C LEU A 35 14.67 10.48 -14.09
N ARG A 36 14.90 9.77 -15.20
CA ARG A 36 15.00 8.30 -15.21
C ARG A 36 16.19 7.80 -14.40
N ALA A 37 17.36 8.41 -14.57
CA ALA A 37 18.57 8.03 -13.83
C ALA A 37 18.37 8.24 -12.32
N GLU A 38 17.80 9.38 -11.93
CA GLU A 38 17.50 9.67 -10.53
C GLU A 38 16.41 8.73 -9.95
N ALA A 39 15.43 8.30 -10.76
CA ALA A 39 14.43 7.33 -10.34
C ALA A 39 15.06 5.93 -10.14
N ALA A 40 15.96 5.51 -11.03
CA ALA A 40 16.70 4.26 -10.91
C ALA A 40 17.55 4.22 -9.63
N ASP A 41 18.34 5.26 -9.38
CA ASP A 41 19.14 5.40 -8.15
C ASP A 41 18.25 5.40 -6.89
N LEU A 42 17.12 6.13 -6.91
CA LEU A 42 16.17 6.13 -5.79
C LEU A 42 15.63 4.72 -5.53
N ARG A 43 15.27 3.97 -6.57
CA ARG A 43 14.77 2.60 -6.45
C ARG A 43 15.79 1.67 -5.81
N GLU A 44 17.05 1.74 -6.25
CA GLU A 44 18.14 0.92 -5.72
C GLU A 44 18.41 1.24 -4.24
N ARG A 45 18.51 2.53 -3.89
CA ARG A 45 18.71 2.95 -2.49
C ARG A 45 17.51 2.58 -1.62
N PHE A 46 16.29 2.81 -2.11
CA PHE A 46 15.07 2.42 -1.40
C PHE A 46 15.10 0.93 -1.06
N HIS A 47 15.34 0.08 -2.06
CA HIS A 47 15.39 -1.36 -1.84
C HIS A 47 16.50 -1.74 -0.85
N ARG A 48 17.70 -1.20 -1.01
CA ARG A 48 18.83 -1.45 -0.09
C ARG A 48 18.53 -1.14 1.37
N TYR A 49 17.89 -0.01 1.65
CA TYR A 49 17.70 0.47 3.03
C TYR A 49 16.40 0.00 3.68
N PHE A 50 15.36 -0.25 2.89
CA PHE A 50 14.04 -0.58 3.43
C PHE A 50 13.72 -2.07 3.36
N TRP A 51 14.35 -2.85 2.48
CA TRP A 51 13.99 -4.27 2.34
C TRP A 51 14.37 -5.06 3.59
N LEU A 52 13.41 -5.83 4.13
CA LEU A 52 13.57 -6.68 5.30
C LEU A 52 13.27 -8.13 4.89
N PRO A 53 14.29 -8.94 4.53
CA PRO A 53 14.11 -10.32 4.09
C PRO A 53 13.28 -11.17 5.05
N GLU A 54 13.49 -11.00 6.35
CA GLU A 54 12.80 -11.71 7.43
C GLU A 54 11.31 -11.36 7.56
N LEU A 55 10.89 -10.19 7.06
CA LEU A 55 9.48 -9.79 7.02
C LEU A 55 8.88 -9.96 5.62
N THR A 56 9.69 -10.39 4.63
CA THR A 56 9.35 -10.51 3.21
C THR A 56 8.71 -9.26 2.60
N THR A 57 9.02 -8.09 3.18
CA THR A 57 8.46 -6.78 2.82
C THR A 57 9.41 -5.64 3.20
N TYR A 58 8.97 -4.40 3.05
CA TYR A 58 9.74 -3.20 3.42
C TYR A 58 9.47 -2.78 4.86
N ALA A 59 10.50 -2.21 5.52
CA ALA A 59 10.35 -1.43 6.73
C ALA A 59 9.32 -0.32 6.51
N LEU A 60 8.47 -0.05 7.51
CA LEU A 60 7.48 1.02 7.43
C LEU A 60 8.16 2.40 7.27
N ALA A 61 9.25 2.59 8.01
CA ALA A 61 10.04 3.79 8.03
C ALA A 61 11.49 3.48 8.45
N LEU A 62 12.36 4.46 8.27
CA LEU A 62 13.63 4.54 9.00
C LEU A 62 13.47 5.62 10.08
N ASP A 63 13.88 5.32 11.31
CA ASP A 63 13.83 6.26 12.43
C ASP A 63 14.94 7.34 12.36
N GLY A 64 15.05 8.15 13.41
CA GLY A 64 16.04 9.23 13.49
C GLY A 64 17.49 8.75 13.42
N ASP A 65 17.73 7.50 13.82
CA ASP A 65 19.04 6.82 13.85
C ASP A 65 19.21 5.89 12.63
N LYS A 66 18.32 6.02 11.64
CA LYS A 66 18.27 5.24 10.40
C LYS A 66 18.05 3.75 10.64
N GLN A 67 17.51 3.37 11.79
CA GLN A 67 17.13 1.99 12.05
C GLN A 67 15.76 1.67 11.43
N PRO A 68 15.57 0.46 10.88
CA PRO A 68 14.31 0.08 10.26
C PRO A 68 13.20 -0.10 11.31
N CYS A 69 12.09 0.61 11.12
CA CYS A 69 10.84 0.35 11.81
C CYS A 69 10.21 -0.94 11.25
N ARG A 70 10.49 -2.04 11.94
CA ARG A 70 10.12 -3.42 11.59
C ARG A 70 8.64 -3.71 11.92
N VAL A 71 7.75 -3.16 11.12
CA VAL A 71 6.30 -3.38 11.24
C VAL A 71 5.73 -3.72 9.88
N ARG A 72 5.02 -4.85 9.75
CA ARG A 72 4.29 -5.18 8.53
C ARG A 72 3.10 -4.23 8.36
N ALA A 73 3.18 -3.38 7.35
CA ALA A 73 2.17 -2.38 7.02
C ALA A 73 1.72 -2.45 5.55
N SER A 74 0.46 -2.10 5.27
CA SER A 74 -0.10 -2.14 3.92
C SER A 74 0.52 -1.12 2.96
N ASN A 75 1.28 -0.15 3.48
CA ASN A 75 2.06 0.80 2.70
C ASN A 75 2.95 0.12 1.65
N ALA A 76 3.37 -1.13 1.87
CA ALA A 76 4.13 -1.90 0.89
C ALA A 76 3.35 -2.11 -0.43
N GLY A 77 2.01 -2.15 -0.37
CA GLY A 77 1.19 -2.20 -1.56
C GLY A 77 1.06 -0.86 -2.30
N GLN A 78 1.25 0.28 -1.62
CA GLN A 78 1.45 1.56 -2.31
C GLN A 78 2.81 1.61 -3.02
N CYS A 79 3.84 0.95 -2.47
CA CYS A 79 5.09 0.76 -3.20
C CYS A 79 4.87 -0.06 -4.48
N LEU A 80 4.05 -1.12 -4.45
CA LEU A 80 3.63 -1.83 -5.67
C LEU A 80 2.90 -0.88 -6.63
N PHE A 81 1.95 -0.08 -6.14
CA PHE A 81 1.23 0.89 -6.97
C PHE A 81 2.19 1.82 -7.74
N THR A 82 3.20 2.35 -7.06
CA THR A 82 4.19 3.27 -7.66
C THR A 82 5.17 2.60 -8.62
N GLY A 83 5.27 1.27 -8.59
CA GLY A 83 6.21 0.49 -9.41
C GLY A 83 7.66 0.53 -8.93
N ILE A 84 7.92 1.01 -7.69
CA ILE A 84 9.27 1.06 -7.12
C ILE A 84 9.77 -0.34 -6.71
N VAL A 85 8.87 -1.31 -6.52
CA VAL A 85 9.24 -2.67 -6.07
C VAL A 85 9.92 -3.45 -7.21
N PRO A 86 11.10 -4.07 -7.00
CA PRO A 86 11.67 -4.98 -7.98
C PRO A 86 10.74 -6.18 -8.24
N LYS A 87 10.67 -6.68 -9.47
CA LYS A 87 9.67 -7.69 -9.88
C LYS A 87 9.80 -8.98 -9.07
N GLU A 88 11.02 -9.36 -8.76
CA GLU A 88 11.39 -10.55 -7.97
C GLU A 88 10.86 -10.53 -6.53
N HIS A 89 10.50 -9.36 -5.99
CA HIS A 89 9.96 -9.21 -4.63
C HIS A 89 8.46 -8.93 -4.61
N ALA A 90 7.85 -8.69 -5.77
CA ALA A 90 6.44 -8.33 -5.83
C ALA A 90 5.54 -9.45 -5.31
N ASP A 91 5.84 -10.71 -5.67
CA ASP A 91 5.01 -11.85 -5.28
C ASP A 91 5.01 -12.11 -3.78
N SER A 92 6.15 -11.93 -3.11
CA SER A 92 6.20 -12.13 -1.65
C SER A 92 5.37 -11.06 -0.92
N ILE A 93 5.43 -9.81 -1.39
CA ILE A 93 4.64 -8.71 -0.81
C ILE A 93 3.14 -8.91 -1.10
N ILE A 94 2.79 -9.30 -2.33
CA ILE A 94 1.39 -9.55 -2.71
C ILE A 94 0.82 -10.69 -1.89
N GLY A 95 1.54 -11.81 -1.78
CA GLY A 95 1.15 -12.94 -0.95
C GLY A 95 0.92 -12.53 0.50
N LEU A 96 1.83 -11.74 1.07
CA LEU A 96 1.69 -11.20 2.43
C LEU A 96 0.44 -10.32 2.57
N LEU A 97 0.18 -9.41 1.62
CA LEU A 97 -0.98 -8.52 1.68
C LEU A 97 -2.33 -9.25 1.52
N THR A 98 -2.33 -10.41 0.85
CA THR A 98 -3.52 -11.26 0.71
C THR A 98 -3.67 -12.32 1.81
N ASP A 99 -2.66 -12.46 2.68
CA ASP A 99 -2.71 -13.37 3.83
C ASP A 99 -3.75 -12.91 4.87
N PRO A 100 -4.42 -13.84 5.61
CA PRO A 100 -5.41 -13.49 6.62
C PRO A 100 -4.94 -12.50 7.70
N ILE A 101 -3.64 -12.38 7.99
CA ILE A 101 -3.13 -11.37 8.93
C ILE A 101 -3.35 -9.93 8.40
N PHE A 102 -3.38 -9.74 7.09
CA PHE A 102 -3.67 -8.47 6.43
C PHE A 102 -5.09 -8.41 5.87
N PHE A 103 -5.47 -9.39 5.07
CA PHE A 103 -6.74 -9.41 4.39
C PHE A 103 -7.83 -9.98 5.29
N SER A 104 -8.73 -9.13 5.77
CA SER A 104 -9.79 -9.50 6.70
C SER A 104 -10.95 -10.25 6.05
N GLY A 105 -10.97 -10.37 4.72
CA GLY A 105 -12.15 -10.77 3.95
C GLY A 105 -13.01 -9.58 3.47
N TRP A 106 -12.77 -8.38 4.01
CA TRP A 106 -13.33 -7.12 3.51
C TRP A 106 -12.29 -6.25 2.78
N GLY A 107 -11.03 -6.37 3.19
CA GLY A 107 -9.92 -5.60 2.64
C GLY A 107 -8.66 -5.81 3.46
N ILE A 108 -7.58 -5.18 3.02
CA ILE A 108 -6.26 -5.18 3.61
C ILE A 108 -6.21 -4.14 4.73
N ARG A 109 -5.87 -4.59 5.93
CA ARG A 109 -5.65 -3.76 7.12
C ARG A 109 -4.41 -2.88 6.97
N THR A 110 -4.43 -1.71 7.59
CA THR A 110 -3.26 -0.79 7.62
C THR A 110 -2.02 -1.42 8.24
N ILE A 111 -2.20 -2.21 9.30
CA ILE A 111 -1.15 -2.98 10.00
C ILE A 111 -1.62 -4.43 10.12
N ALA A 112 -0.70 -5.38 9.92
CA ALA A 112 -1.00 -6.79 10.04
C ALA A 112 -1.39 -7.18 11.48
N GLU A 113 -2.30 -8.13 11.61
CA GLU A 113 -2.61 -8.75 12.89
C GLU A 113 -1.34 -9.39 13.51
N GLY A 114 -1.14 -9.17 14.81
CA GLY A 114 0.05 -9.62 15.55
C GLY A 114 1.21 -8.63 15.60
N GLU A 115 1.18 -7.55 14.81
CA GLU A 115 2.18 -6.49 14.88
C GLU A 115 2.02 -5.59 16.10
N VAL A 116 3.12 -4.96 16.50
CA VAL A 116 3.12 -3.99 17.60
C VAL A 116 2.20 -2.81 17.25
N ARG A 117 1.28 -2.48 18.17
CA ARG A 117 0.21 -1.47 18.02
C ARG A 117 -0.95 -1.85 17.09
N TYR A 118 -1.02 -3.10 16.61
CA TYR A 118 -2.22 -3.57 15.92
C TYR A 118 -3.47 -3.36 16.79
N ASN A 119 -4.45 -2.66 16.23
CA ASN A 119 -5.76 -2.47 16.80
C ASN A 119 -6.76 -2.32 15.64
N PRO A 120 -7.71 -3.25 15.44
CA PRO A 120 -8.67 -3.20 14.33
C PRO A 120 -9.61 -2.00 14.38
N MET A 121 -9.67 -1.27 15.50
CA MET A 121 -10.43 -0.02 15.66
C MET A 121 -9.52 1.22 15.67
N SER A 122 -8.24 1.09 15.31
CA SER A 122 -7.33 2.23 15.20
C SER A 122 -7.29 2.76 13.77
N TYR A 123 -7.48 4.07 13.65
CA TYR A 123 -7.51 4.82 12.38
C TYR A 123 -6.35 4.46 11.44
N HIS A 124 -5.13 4.29 11.96
CA HIS A 124 -3.93 3.96 11.18
C HIS A 124 -3.25 2.63 11.55
N ASN A 125 -3.73 1.92 12.58
CA ASN A 125 -3.04 0.72 13.08
C ASN A 125 -3.88 -0.56 13.02
N GLY A 126 -4.83 -0.65 12.09
CA GLY A 126 -5.58 -1.89 11.89
C GLY A 126 -6.88 -1.71 11.12
N CYS A 127 -7.41 -0.50 11.00
CA CYS A 127 -8.54 -0.22 10.12
C CYS A 127 -8.20 -0.47 8.64
N ILE A 128 -9.25 -0.55 7.82
CA ILE A 128 -9.22 -0.77 6.39
C ILE A 128 -9.68 0.51 5.69
N TRP A 129 -8.87 0.97 4.74
CA TRP A 129 -9.11 2.17 3.95
C TRP A 129 -9.44 1.77 2.51
N PRO A 130 -10.68 2.01 2.03
CA PRO A 130 -11.07 1.65 0.67
C PRO A 130 -10.16 2.25 -0.41
N HIS A 131 -9.79 3.53 -0.27
CA HIS A 131 -8.87 4.21 -1.17
C HIS A 131 -7.51 3.49 -1.25
N ASP A 132 -6.90 3.20 -0.10
CA ASP A 132 -5.59 2.54 -0.07
C ASP A 132 -5.68 1.13 -0.67
N ASN A 133 -6.76 0.40 -0.40
CA ASN A 133 -6.99 -0.92 -0.99
C ASN A 133 -7.15 -0.86 -2.51
N ALA A 134 -7.80 0.18 -3.05
CA ALA A 134 -7.90 0.39 -4.49
C ALA A 134 -6.52 0.64 -5.12
N LEU A 135 -5.66 1.44 -4.47
CA LEU A 135 -4.28 1.64 -4.92
C LEU A 135 -3.48 0.33 -4.88
N ILE A 136 -3.59 -0.44 -3.80
CA ILE A 136 -2.91 -1.73 -3.65
C ILE A 136 -3.34 -2.71 -4.75
N ALA A 137 -4.65 -2.83 -5.01
CA ALA A 137 -5.18 -3.67 -6.09
C ALA A 137 -4.69 -3.22 -7.47
N ALA A 138 -4.64 -1.91 -7.72
CA ALA A 138 -4.05 -1.36 -8.95
C ALA A 138 -2.55 -1.71 -9.07
N GLY A 139 -1.81 -1.67 -7.95
CA GLY A 139 -0.43 -2.15 -7.87
C GLY A 139 -0.31 -3.64 -8.22
N MET A 140 -1.10 -4.51 -7.60
CA MET A 140 -1.14 -5.95 -7.92
C MET A 140 -1.37 -6.20 -9.41
N SER A 141 -2.30 -5.46 -10.03
CA SER A 141 -2.57 -5.52 -11.46
C SER A 141 -1.37 -5.09 -12.32
N LYS A 142 -0.66 -4.01 -11.95
CA LYS A 142 0.57 -3.56 -12.63
C LYS A 142 1.68 -4.64 -12.64
N TYR A 143 1.71 -5.52 -11.63
CA TYR A 143 2.63 -6.67 -11.56
C TYR A 143 2.05 -7.98 -12.14
N GLY A 144 0.88 -7.92 -12.78
CA GLY A 144 0.27 -9.08 -13.44
C GLY A 144 -0.42 -10.06 -12.49
N ARG A 145 -0.70 -9.67 -11.24
CA ARG A 145 -1.43 -10.49 -10.25
C ARG A 145 -2.88 -10.06 -10.17
N LYS A 146 -3.62 -10.35 -11.24
CA LYS A 146 -5.04 -9.98 -11.36
C LYS A 146 -5.93 -10.71 -10.35
N ASP A 147 -5.63 -11.96 -10.02
CA ASP A 147 -6.41 -12.73 -9.05
C ASP A 147 -6.36 -12.10 -7.64
N ALA A 148 -5.16 -11.68 -7.21
CA ALA A 148 -4.98 -10.94 -5.97
C ALA A 148 -5.71 -9.57 -5.99
N ALA A 149 -5.63 -8.84 -7.12
CA ALA A 149 -6.38 -7.60 -7.28
C ALA A 149 -7.90 -7.82 -7.19
N MET A 150 -8.40 -8.88 -7.84
CA MET A 150 -9.82 -9.25 -7.80
C MET A 150 -10.27 -9.62 -6.39
N GLN A 151 -9.47 -10.38 -5.63
CA GLN A 151 -9.77 -10.70 -4.24
C GLN A 151 -10.00 -9.44 -3.39
N VAL A 152 -9.11 -8.44 -3.52
CA VAL A 152 -9.23 -7.17 -2.78
C VAL A 152 -10.47 -6.39 -3.23
N LEU A 153 -10.68 -6.25 -4.54
CA LEU A 153 -11.82 -5.50 -5.09
C LEU A 153 -13.16 -6.15 -4.78
N THR A 154 -13.24 -7.49 -4.79
CA THR A 154 -14.42 -8.23 -4.35
C THR A 154 -14.71 -7.99 -2.88
N GLY A 155 -13.69 -7.99 -2.02
CA GLY A 155 -13.86 -7.65 -0.59
C GLY A 155 -14.44 -6.25 -0.39
N LEU A 156 -13.94 -5.24 -1.12
CA LEU A 156 -14.46 -3.87 -1.07
C LEU A 156 -15.88 -3.77 -1.63
N PHE A 157 -16.16 -4.46 -2.73
CA PHE A 157 -17.50 -4.50 -3.32
C PHE A 157 -18.51 -5.11 -2.34
N ASP A 158 -18.17 -6.25 -1.73
CA ASP A 158 -19.02 -6.89 -0.74
C ASP A 158 -19.25 -5.98 0.48
N ALA A 159 -18.22 -5.24 0.93
CA ALA A 159 -18.36 -4.27 2.02
C ALA A 159 -19.32 -3.13 1.63
N SER A 160 -19.28 -2.70 0.36
CA SER A 160 -20.12 -1.60 -0.14
C SER A 160 -21.63 -1.90 -0.10
N LEU A 161 -22.01 -3.19 -0.12
CA LEU A 161 -23.41 -3.64 0.01
C LEU A 161 -24.03 -3.27 1.36
N PHE A 162 -23.20 -2.99 2.38
CA PHE A 162 -23.65 -2.64 3.73
C PHE A 162 -23.66 -1.12 3.99
N VAL A 163 -23.26 -0.32 3.00
CA VAL A 163 -23.12 1.15 3.12
C VAL A 163 -23.70 1.86 1.88
N ASP A 164 -24.79 1.33 1.32
CA ASP A 164 -25.48 1.90 0.15
C ASP A 164 -24.56 2.24 -1.03
N PHE A 165 -23.56 1.39 -1.29
CA PHE A 165 -22.52 1.58 -2.30
C PHE A 165 -21.67 2.85 -2.14
N ARG A 166 -21.69 3.45 -0.94
CA ARG A 166 -20.92 4.64 -0.57
C ARG A 166 -19.89 4.26 0.48
N LEU A 167 -18.77 3.74 0.00
CA LEU A 167 -17.67 3.34 0.88
C LEU A 167 -17.23 4.52 1.78
N PRO A 168 -17.07 4.28 3.09
CA PRO A 168 -16.62 5.31 4.02
C PRO A 168 -15.13 5.60 3.82
N GLU A 169 -14.63 6.65 4.47
CA GLU A 169 -13.19 6.91 4.57
C GLU A 169 -12.40 5.67 5.04
N LEU A 170 -12.91 5.01 6.09
CA LEU A 170 -12.37 3.78 6.64
C LEU A 170 -13.45 2.99 7.40
N PHE A 171 -13.18 1.70 7.62
CA PHE A 171 -13.95 0.85 8.54
C PHE A 171 -13.00 -0.03 9.37
N CYS A 172 -13.51 -0.62 10.46
CA CYS A 172 -12.71 -1.41 11.38
C CYS A 172 -12.19 -2.70 10.72
N GLY A 173 -10.97 -3.10 11.06
CA GLY A 173 -10.26 -4.24 10.50
C GLY A 173 -10.64 -5.60 11.07
N PHE A 174 -11.85 -5.77 11.60
CA PHE A 174 -12.26 -7.09 12.09
C PHE A 174 -12.39 -8.08 10.93
N SER A 175 -12.07 -9.35 11.20
CA SER A 175 -12.25 -10.44 10.25
C SER A 175 -13.72 -10.60 9.87
N ARG A 176 -13.98 -10.87 8.59
CA ARG A 176 -15.31 -11.11 8.05
C ARG A 176 -15.93 -12.33 8.74
N ARG A 177 -17.16 -12.16 9.24
CA ARG A 177 -17.98 -13.22 9.84
C ARG A 177 -19.19 -13.49 8.97
N LYS A 178 -19.61 -14.74 8.91
CA LYS A 178 -20.75 -15.16 8.07
C LYS A 178 -22.03 -14.49 8.58
N GLY A 179 -22.73 -13.78 7.70
CA GLY A 179 -23.99 -13.11 8.01
C GLY A 179 -23.86 -11.74 8.68
N GLU A 180 -22.64 -11.23 8.87
CA GLU A 180 -22.40 -9.90 9.43
C GLU A 180 -21.76 -8.98 8.39
N GLY A 181 -22.07 -7.67 8.47
CA GLY A 181 -21.39 -6.63 7.71
C GLY A 181 -20.07 -6.19 8.37
N PRO A 182 -19.28 -5.34 7.70
CA PRO A 182 -18.10 -4.74 8.30
C PRO A 182 -18.48 -3.86 9.50
N THR A 183 -17.67 -3.90 10.57
CA THR A 183 -17.86 -3.00 11.70
C THR A 183 -17.47 -1.58 11.30
N LEU A 184 -18.41 -0.65 11.39
CA LEU A 184 -18.18 0.75 11.05
C LEU A 184 -17.22 1.43 12.04
N TYR A 185 -16.42 2.35 11.53
CA TYR A 185 -15.58 3.20 12.36
C TYR A 185 -16.42 4.38 12.89
N PRO A 186 -16.50 4.62 14.23
CA PRO A 186 -17.52 5.51 14.82
C PRO A 186 -17.54 6.97 14.32
N VAL A 187 -16.42 7.48 13.80
CA VAL A 187 -16.28 8.88 13.37
C VAL A 187 -15.84 9.04 11.91
N ALA A 188 -15.97 7.98 11.09
CA ALA A 188 -15.60 8.05 9.67
C ALA A 188 -16.56 8.96 8.89
N CYS A 189 -16.04 9.65 7.87
CA CYS A 189 -16.88 10.32 6.88
C CYS A 189 -17.61 9.28 6.00
N ILE A 190 -18.92 9.46 5.81
CA ILE A 190 -19.78 8.58 5.00
C ILE A 190 -20.64 9.44 4.04
N PRO A 191 -20.34 9.50 2.72
CA PRO A 191 -19.13 9.00 2.06
C PRO A 191 -17.88 9.82 2.42
N GLN A 192 -16.70 9.36 1.99
CA GLN A 192 -15.51 10.23 1.94
C GLN A 192 -15.84 11.50 1.14
N ALA A 193 -15.64 12.67 1.76
CA ALA A 193 -15.92 13.98 1.17
C ALA A 193 -14.89 14.38 0.10
#